data_AF-A0A8S2FX37-F1
#
_entry.id   AF-A0A8S2FX37-F1
#
_cell.length_a   1.000
_cell.length_b   1.000
_cell.length_c   1.000
_cell.angle_alpha   90.00
_cell.angle_beta   90.00
_cell.angle_gamma   90.00
#
_symmetry.space_group_name_H-M   'P 1'
#
loop_
_entity.id
_entity.type
_entity.pdbx_description
1 polymer ?
#
loop_
_entity_poly.entity_id
_entity_poly.type
_entity_poly.pdbx_seq_one_letter_code
_entity_poly.pdbx_strand_id
1 'polypeptide(L)'
;YKHLTNAYTKARVSSFIDNISTPVTIVNYGLQGNYTQTMKSVWRFLINTTFGIGGLFDVASKMGLTVTPQSFGSTLANYGVGPGPYLVLPFLGGTNARDITDSVFTNTYFNPIMHMVEVMRKITLYLIFLCSIPALVYAADIVDKYVDQLVKDGLTILNDNTISQETKVTKTKKLILANLDLPWMAKVTLGGYRKTLTPEQVSKFTEAYSHYVSKAYASLVKNYHGQEPKILEVNSVSKGEFMVSMLIETIKGPIKVKYLVRKVNETDSHANFKVSDIITEGISLILSQESEFTSILSCRGFDALIEELTKKS
;
A
#
# COMPACT_ATOMS: atom_id res chain seq x y z
N TYR A 1 -23.35 31.38 -3.83
CA TYR A 1 -22.09 30.70 -3.43
C TYR A 1 -21.83 30.65 -1.92
N LYS A 2 -22.83 30.78 -1.01
CA LYS A 2 -22.59 30.88 0.45
C LYS A 2 -23.20 29.77 1.32
N HIS A 3 -23.55 28.60 0.75
CA HIS A 3 -24.29 27.55 1.47
C HIS A 3 -23.77 26.10 1.32
N LEU A 4 -22.52 25.85 0.88
CA LEU A 4 -22.03 24.47 0.69
C LEU A 4 -20.84 24.02 1.55
N THR A 5 -20.19 24.89 2.31
CA THR A 5 -19.22 24.43 3.33
C THR A 5 -19.95 24.17 4.64
N ASN A 6 -20.38 22.92 4.83
CA ASN A 6 -20.86 22.41 6.12
C ASN A 6 -19.82 22.72 7.21
N ALA A 7 -20.26 23.11 8.42
CA ALA A 7 -19.40 23.40 9.57
C ALA A 7 -18.40 22.26 9.85
N TYR A 8 -18.80 21.03 9.57
CA TYR A 8 -17.93 19.85 9.63
C TYR A 8 -16.70 19.97 8.71
N THR A 9 -16.90 20.27 7.43
CA THR A 9 -15.82 20.41 6.44
C THR A 9 -14.89 21.57 6.80
N LYS A 10 -15.46 22.70 7.24
CA LYS A 10 -14.69 23.87 7.69
C LYS A 10 -13.77 23.52 8.87
N ALA A 11 -14.28 22.74 9.84
CA ALA A 11 -13.49 22.29 10.98
C ALA A 11 -12.31 21.39 10.55
N ARG A 12 -12.52 20.46 9.61
CA ARG A 12 -11.45 19.58 9.08
C ARG A 12 -10.35 20.35 8.37
N VAL A 13 -10.73 21.29 7.51
CA VAL A 13 -9.78 22.15 6.79
C VAL A 13 -9.01 23.04 7.79
N SER A 14 -9.68 23.59 8.80
CA SER A 14 -9.02 24.37 9.85
C SER A 14 -7.99 23.51 10.60
N SER A 15 -8.38 22.33 11.09
CA SER A 15 -7.46 21.45 11.82
C SER A 15 -6.25 21.02 10.98
N PHE A 16 -6.46 20.79 9.68
CA PHE A 16 -5.37 20.46 8.77
C PHE A 16 -4.40 21.62 8.58
N ILE A 17 -4.91 22.84 8.38
CA ILE A 17 -4.08 24.06 8.28
C ILE A 17 -3.32 24.30 9.60
N ASP A 18 -3.97 24.10 10.74
CA ASP A 18 -3.34 24.22 12.07
C ASP A 18 -2.22 23.19 12.25
N ASN A 19 -2.41 21.94 11.79
CA ASN A 19 -1.38 20.91 11.85
C ASN A 19 -0.18 21.25 10.94
N ILE A 20 -0.42 21.71 9.71
CA ILE A 20 0.64 22.10 8.77
C ILE A 20 1.45 23.32 9.25
N SER A 21 0.82 24.22 10.00
CA SER A 21 1.49 25.40 10.58
C SER A 21 2.17 25.12 11.92
N THR A 22 1.95 23.93 12.52
CA THR A 22 2.55 23.57 13.81
C THR A 22 4.10 23.58 13.82
N PRO A 23 4.82 23.20 12.75
CA PRO A 23 6.29 23.35 12.69
C PRO A 23 6.78 24.78 12.91
N VAL A 24 6.06 25.79 12.40
CA VAL A 24 6.39 27.20 12.66
C VAL A 24 6.25 27.52 14.14
N THR A 25 5.25 26.94 14.80
CA THR A 25 5.04 27.08 16.25
C THR A 25 6.16 26.40 17.06
N ILE A 26 6.61 25.20 16.65
CA ILE A 26 7.74 24.49 17.28
C ILE A 26 9.00 25.35 17.25
N VAL A 27 9.34 25.90 16.08
CA VAL A 27 10.54 26.73 15.92
C VAL A 27 10.45 28.00 16.74
N ASN A 28 9.31 28.70 16.71
CA ASN A 28 9.15 29.93 17.48
C ASN A 28 9.21 29.70 19.00
N TYR A 29 8.60 28.63 19.52
CA TYR A 29 8.79 28.29 20.93
C TYR A 29 10.23 27.90 21.25
N GLY A 30 10.92 27.21 20.34
CA GLY A 30 12.35 26.91 20.47
C GLY A 30 13.20 28.17 20.55
N LEU A 31 12.96 29.13 19.66
CA LEU A 31 13.63 30.43 19.66
C LEU A 31 13.32 31.22 20.94
N GLN A 32 12.08 31.18 21.42
CA GLN A 32 11.70 31.80 22.70
C GLN A 32 12.28 31.09 23.94
N GLY A 33 12.99 29.96 23.76
CA GLY A 33 13.57 29.17 24.86
C GLY A 33 12.55 28.33 25.65
N ASN A 34 11.31 28.20 25.15
CA ASN A 34 10.23 27.51 25.84
C ASN A 34 10.20 26.01 25.50
N TYR A 35 11.14 25.25 26.08
CA TYR A 35 11.31 23.82 25.82
C TYR A 35 10.04 22.98 26.06
N THR A 36 9.27 23.29 27.10
CA THR A 36 8.03 22.57 27.42
C THR A 36 7.00 22.73 26.31
N GLN A 37 6.80 23.95 25.80
CA GLN A 37 5.85 24.19 24.71
C GLN A 37 6.37 23.68 23.38
N THR A 38 7.68 23.76 23.12
CA THR A 38 8.32 23.12 21.95
C THR A 38 8.02 21.63 21.92
N MET A 39 8.23 20.92 23.03
CA MET A 39 8.03 19.47 23.09
C MET A 39 6.55 19.08 22.98
N LYS A 40 5.64 19.86 23.61
CA LYS A 40 4.19 19.68 23.42
C LYS A 40 3.76 19.87 21.97
N SER A 41 4.35 20.85 21.27
CA SER A 41 4.08 21.14 19.87
C SER A 41 4.56 20.01 18.95
N VAL A 42 5.73 19.43 19.24
CA VAL A 42 6.26 18.24 18.54
C VAL A 42 5.33 17.05 18.71
N TRP A 43 4.96 16.71 19.95
CA TRP A 43 4.05 15.58 20.22
C TRP A 43 2.68 15.77 19.58
N ARG A 44 2.15 16.99 19.64
CA ARG A 44 0.89 17.36 18.98
C ARG A 44 0.95 17.12 17.47
N PHE A 45 2.01 17.59 16.81
CA PHE A 45 2.21 17.40 15.37
C PHE A 45 2.30 15.92 15.00
N LEU A 46 3.07 15.13 15.76
CA LEU A 46 3.21 13.70 15.52
C LEU A 46 1.86 12.98 15.67
N ILE A 47 1.15 13.19 16.77
CA ILE A 47 -0.14 12.54 17.06
C ILE A 47 -1.21 12.92 16.03
N ASN A 48 -1.34 14.20 15.68
CA ASN A 48 -2.33 14.65 14.72
C ASN A 48 -1.99 14.19 13.29
N THR A 49 -0.71 14.05 12.95
CA THR A 49 -0.31 13.53 11.64
C THR A 49 -0.57 12.03 11.53
N THR A 50 -0.30 11.25 12.58
CA THR A 50 -0.44 9.78 12.57
C THR A 50 -1.87 9.32 12.87
N PHE A 51 -2.41 9.71 14.03
CA PHE A 51 -3.74 9.28 14.49
C PHE A 51 -4.85 10.23 14.03
N GLY A 52 -4.50 11.45 13.64
CA GLY A 52 -5.44 12.48 13.16
C GLY A 52 -5.65 12.50 11.66
N ILE A 53 -5.21 11.45 10.92
CA ILE A 53 -5.30 11.34 9.46
C ILE A 53 -4.69 12.59 8.78
N GLY A 54 -3.37 12.77 8.96
CA GLY A 54 -2.63 13.89 8.38
C GLY A 54 -3.00 15.27 8.94
N GLY A 55 -3.67 15.33 10.11
CA GLY A 55 -4.09 16.57 10.76
C GLY A 55 -5.55 16.97 10.53
N LEU A 56 -6.34 16.18 9.79
CA LEU A 56 -7.79 16.43 9.62
C LEU A 56 -8.58 16.28 10.93
N PHE A 57 -8.04 15.55 11.91
CA PHE A 57 -8.62 15.35 13.23
C PHE A 57 -7.63 15.75 14.32
N ASP A 58 -8.02 16.67 15.19
CA ASP A 58 -7.21 17.10 16.32
C ASP A 58 -7.34 16.13 17.51
N VAL A 59 -6.60 15.02 17.43
CA VAL A 59 -6.55 13.98 18.46
C VAL A 59 -5.71 14.42 19.65
N ALA A 60 -4.63 15.16 19.41
CA ALA A 60 -3.72 15.67 20.43
C ALA A 60 -4.42 16.57 21.45
N SER A 61 -5.34 17.46 21.02
CA SER A 61 -6.16 18.24 21.96
C SER A 61 -6.99 17.37 22.90
N LYS A 62 -7.53 16.24 22.40
CA LYS A 62 -8.30 15.30 23.23
C LYS A 62 -7.44 14.60 24.27
N MET A 63 -6.13 14.55 24.06
CA MET A 63 -5.13 14.03 24.99
C MET A 63 -4.56 15.11 25.94
N GLY A 64 -5.14 16.32 25.94
CA GLY A 64 -4.70 17.43 26.78
C GLY A 64 -3.47 18.19 26.26
N LEU A 65 -2.99 17.88 25.05
CA LEU A 65 -1.86 18.58 24.42
C LEU A 65 -2.34 19.82 23.68
N THR A 66 -2.65 20.87 24.44
CA THR A 66 -3.03 22.18 23.91
C THR A 66 -1.82 23.09 23.80
N VAL A 67 -1.70 23.77 22.66
CA VAL A 67 -0.58 24.67 22.33
C VAL A 67 -1.16 25.87 21.60
N THR A 68 -0.73 27.07 21.98
CA THR A 68 -1.11 28.30 21.27
C THR A 68 -0.21 28.46 20.04
N PRO A 69 -0.77 28.63 18.82
CA PRO A 69 0.03 28.91 17.63
C PRO A 69 0.96 30.10 17.84
N GLN A 70 2.21 29.96 17.43
CA GLN A 70 3.21 31.03 17.51
C GLN A 70 3.59 31.50 16.11
N SER A 71 3.76 32.81 15.98
CA SER A 71 4.32 33.46 14.81
C SER A 71 5.61 34.18 15.17
N PHE A 72 6.32 34.64 14.15
CA PHE A 72 7.54 35.41 14.32
C PHE A 72 7.30 36.73 15.07
N GLY A 73 6.17 37.40 14.81
CA GLY A 73 5.76 38.60 15.56
C GLY A 73 5.63 38.36 17.06
N SER A 74 5.12 37.19 17.47
CA SER A 74 5.06 36.79 18.88
C SER A 74 6.44 36.54 19.48
N THR A 75 7.37 35.95 18.72
CA THR A 75 8.76 35.77 19.15
C THR A 75 9.47 37.10 19.33
N LEU A 76 9.36 38.03 18.38
CA LEU A 76 9.92 39.38 18.52
C LEU A 76 9.32 40.13 19.71
N ALA A 77 8.02 39.97 19.96
CA ALA A 77 7.38 40.51 21.16
C ALA A 77 7.96 39.92 22.46
N ASN A 78 8.26 38.61 22.49
CA ASN A 78 8.94 37.95 23.62
C ASN A 78 10.34 38.51 23.89
N TYR A 79 11.00 39.05 22.87
CA TYR A 79 12.31 39.73 22.97
C TYR A 79 12.19 41.25 23.18
N GLY A 80 11.01 41.76 23.52
CA GLY A 80 10.82 43.17 23.90
C GLY A 80 10.65 44.14 22.73
N VAL A 81 10.51 43.64 21.49
CA VAL A 81 10.17 44.51 20.36
C VAL A 81 8.70 44.95 20.56
N GLY A 82 8.44 46.27 20.54
CA GLY A 82 7.08 46.83 20.68
C GLY A 82 6.23 46.66 19.42
N PRO A 83 4.89 46.78 19.52
CA PRO A 83 4.03 46.83 18.33
C PRO A 83 4.34 48.11 17.54
N GLY A 84 4.84 47.97 16.32
CA GLY A 84 5.02 49.11 15.41
C GLY A 84 3.68 49.78 15.04
N PRO A 85 3.69 50.98 14.44
CA PRO A 85 2.46 51.75 14.16
C PRO A 85 1.40 50.99 13.37
N TYR A 86 0.15 51.07 13.78
CA TYR A 86 -0.99 50.41 13.13
C TYR A 86 -1.28 51.05 11.76
N LEU A 87 -1.31 50.27 10.69
CA LEU A 87 -1.51 50.72 9.31
C LEU A 87 -2.63 49.91 8.66
N VAL A 88 -3.80 50.54 8.50
CA VAL A 88 -4.94 49.91 7.81
C VAL A 88 -4.81 50.15 6.31
N LEU A 89 -4.49 49.10 5.56
CA LEU A 89 -4.51 49.14 4.10
C LEU A 89 -5.88 48.70 3.57
N PRO A 90 -6.44 49.38 2.54
CA PRO A 90 -7.71 48.97 1.95
C PRO A 90 -7.63 47.53 1.44
N PHE A 91 -8.68 46.73 1.71
CA PHE A 91 -8.89 45.31 1.31
C PHE A 91 -8.21 44.20 2.14
N LEU A 92 -7.34 44.49 3.11
CA LEU A 92 -6.63 43.45 3.89
C LEU A 92 -6.95 43.40 5.40
N GLY A 93 -7.77 44.31 5.93
CA GLY A 93 -8.00 44.40 7.37
C GLY A 93 -6.79 45.00 8.10
N GLY A 94 -6.94 45.33 9.39
CA GLY A 94 -5.93 46.09 10.12
C GLY A 94 -4.64 45.30 10.35
N THR A 95 -3.51 45.87 9.92
CA THR A 95 -2.16 45.27 9.97
C THR A 95 -1.21 46.28 10.64
N ASN A 96 -0.14 45.84 11.31
CA ASN A 96 0.81 46.76 11.97
C ASN A 96 2.06 46.97 11.12
N ALA A 97 2.76 48.09 11.26
CA ALA A 97 4.01 48.40 10.58
C ALA A 97 5.10 47.36 10.82
N ARG A 98 5.00 46.58 11.91
CA ARG A 98 5.78 45.37 12.17
C ARG A 98 5.72 44.37 11.00
N ASP A 99 4.54 44.17 10.43
CA ASP A 99 4.31 43.22 9.33
C ASP A 99 4.85 43.76 7.99
N ILE A 100 5.04 45.08 7.88
CA ILE A 100 5.64 45.74 6.69
C ILE A 100 7.16 45.75 6.81
N THR A 101 7.73 45.99 8.00
CA THR A 101 9.17 45.83 8.24
C THR A 101 9.64 44.39 8.03
N ASP A 102 8.76 43.41 8.23
CA ASP A 102 8.96 41.99 7.89
C ASP A 102 9.12 41.75 6.37
N SER A 103 8.79 42.70 5.50
CA SER A 103 9.00 42.56 4.04
C SER A 103 10.28 43.21 3.53
N VAL A 104 10.81 44.21 4.24
CA VAL A 104 12.02 44.97 3.84
C VAL A 104 13.26 44.49 4.60
N PHE A 105 13.16 44.13 5.88
CA PHE A 105 14.29 43.57 6.65
C PHE A 105 14.57 42.10 6.35
N THR A 106 13.58 41.36 5.84
CA THR A 106 13.76 39.93 5.54
C THR A 106 14.67 39.66 4.35
N ASN A 107 14.77 40.62 3.42
CA ASN A 107 15.50 40.40 2.16
C ASN A 107 17.03 40.47 2.29
N THR A 108 17.56 40.93 3.43
CA THR A 108 19.02 41.09 3.63
C THR A 108 19.61 40.23 4.75
N TYR A 109 18.83 39.88 5.79
CA TYR A 109 19.34 39.10 6.94
C TYR A 109 18.63 37.76 7.21
N PHE A 110 17.46 37.48 6.60
CA PHE A 110 16.61 36.31 6.91
C PHE A 110 16.60 35.19 5.87
N ASN A 111 17.54 35.20 4.92
CA ASN A 111 17.78 34.07 4.02
C ASN A 111 18.04 32.73 4.76
N PRO A 112 18.76 32.69 5.91
CA PRO A 112 19.03 31.42 6.62
C PRO A 112 17.79 30.78 7.26
N ILE A 113 16.83 31.58 7.74
CA ILE A 113 15.68 31.07 8.51
C ILE A 113 14.55 30.60 7.58
N MET A 114 14.29 31.31 6.48
CA MET A 114 13.40 30.80 5.43
C MET A 114 14.01 29.56 4.75
N HIS A 115 15.34 29.52 4.63
CA HIS A 115 16.03 28.30 4.24
C HIS A 115 15.87 27.20 5.31
N MET A 116 15.93 27.51 6.60
CA MET A 116 15.65 26.53 7.66
C MET A 116 14.22 26.02 7.66
N VAL A 117 13.20 26.85 7.40
CA VAL A 117 11.80 26.39 7.29
C VAL A 117 11.64 25.46 6.09
N GLU A 118 12.25 25.78 4.95
CA GLU A 118 12.22 24.93 3.76
C GLU A 118 13.03 23.63 3.96
N VAL A 119 14.16 23.70 4.66
CA VAL A 119 14.97 22.53 5.08
C VAL A 119 14.17 21.66 6.05
N MET A 120 13.49 22.24 7.03
CA MET A 120 12.66 21.50 8.00
C MET A 120 11.41 20.90 7.34
N ARG A 121 10.81 21.57 6.35
CA ARG A 121 9.75 21.02 5.50
C ARG A 121 10.25 19.80 4.73
N LYS A 122 11.43 19.89 4.12
CA LYS A 122 12.08 18.76 3.43
C LYS A 122 12.45 17.63 4.39
N ILE A 123 12.98 17.93 5.57
CA ILE A 123 13.28 16.94 6.61
C ILE A 123 12.00 16.25 7.10
N THR A 124 10.91 16.98 7.27
CA THR A 124 9.62 16.42 7.70
C THR A 124 9.06 15.47 6.64
N LEU A 125 9.10 15.87 5.37
CA LEU A 125 8.73 14.99 4.24
C LEU A 125 9.66 13.76 4.16
N TYR A 126 10.96 13.95 4.40
CA TYR A 126 11.93 12.87 4.40
C TYR A 126 11.70 11.90 5.57
N LEU A 127 11.39 12.38 6.77
CA LEU A 127 11.06 11.55 7.94
C LEU A 127 9.75 10.79 7.76
N ILE A 128 8.72 11.40 7.16
CA ILE A 128 7.48 10.70 6.79
C ILE A 128 7.77 9.59 5.77
N PHE A 129 8.58 9.89 4.74
CA PHE A 129 9.02 8.89 3.77
C PHE A 129 9.81 7.76 4.47
N LEU A 130 10.78 8.10 5.33
CA LEU A 130 11.64 7.15 6.03
C LEU A 130 10.87 6.27 7.03
N CYS A 131 9.85 6.81 7.70
CA CYS A 131 8.92 6.04 8.53
C CYS A 131 7.96 5.15 7.72
N SER A 132 7.75 5.45 6.43
CA SER A 132 6.93 4.63 5.53
C SER A 132 7.71 3.45 4.92
N ILE A 133 9.05 3.55 4.83
CA ILE A 133 9.93 2.49 4.31
C ILE A 133 9.86 1.19 5.13
N PRO A 134 9.91 1.18 6.49
CA PRO A 134 9.91 -0.08 7.23
C PRO A 134 8.65 -0.90 6.98
N ALA A 135 7.46 -0.29 6.89
CA ALA A 135 6.22 -1.03 6.64
C ALA A 135 6.22 -1.81 5.30
N LEU A 136 6.86 -1.26 4.27
CA LEU A 136 7.02 -1.91 2.96
C LEU A 136 8.06 -3.03 2.99
N VAL A 137 9.20 -2.80 3.66
CA VAL A 137 10.27 -3.80 3.81
C VAL A 137 9.81 -4.99 4.67
N TYR A 138 9.15 -4.73 5.81
CA TYR A 138 8.58 -5.77 6.66
C TYR A 138 7.53 -6.62 5.92
N ALA A 139 6.74 -6.02 5.02
CA ALA A 139 5.75 -6.77 4.27
C ALA A 139 6.38 -7.67 3.20
N ALA A 140 7.45 -7.22 2.53
CA ALA A 140 8.20 -8.03 1.57
C ALA A 140 8.90 -9.23 2.26
N ASP A 141 9.50 -9.02 3.44
CA ASP A 141 10.15 -10.08 4.22
C ASP A 141 9.18 -11.19 4.66
N ILE A 142 7.94 -10.83 4.99
CA ILE A 142 6.90 -11.80 5.37
C ILE A 142 6.53 -12.66 4.16
N VAL A 143 6.41 -12.05 2.98
CA VAL A 143 6.05 -12.75 1.74
C VAL A 143 7.19 -13.66 1.29
N ASP A 144 8.42 -13.21 1.39
CA ASP A 144 9.61 -14.01 1.08
C ASP A 144 9.64 -15.30 1.93
N LYS A 145 9.45 -15.18 3.25
CA LYS A 145 9.34 -16.33 4.16
C LYS A 145 8.17 -17.26 3.81
N TYR A 146 7.02 -16.70 3.47
CA TYR A 146 5.84 -17.49 3.07
C TYR A 146 6.12 -18.31 1.81
N VAL A 147 6.71 -17.68 0.79
CA VAL A 147 7.06 -18.34 -0.47
C VAL A 147 8.14 -19.39 -0.26
N ASP A 148 9.20 -19.07 0.49
CA ASP A 148 10.29 -19.99 0.80
C ASP A 148 9.77 -21.24 1.52
N GLN A 149 8.86 -21.06 2.50
CA GLN A 149 8.22 -22.18 3.17
C GLN A 149 7.37 -23.02 2.20
N LEU A 150 6.58 -22.37 1.34
CA LEU A 150 5.74 -23.06 0.36
C LEU A 150 6.56 -23.89 -0.62
N VAL A 151 7.70 -23.35 -1.09
CA VAL A 151 8.64 -24.05 -1.96
C VAL A 151 9.26 -25.24 -1.22
N LYS A 152 9.72 -25.05 0.02
CA LYS A 152 10.30 -26.12 0.86
C LYS A 152 9.31 -27.25 1.12
N ASP A 153 8.07 -26.93 1.45
CA ASP A 153 7.00 -27.92 1.66
C ASP A 153 6.74 -28.72 0.37
N GLY A 154 6.68 -28.03 -0.77
CA GLY A 154 6.51 -28.65 -2.08
C GLY A 154 7.66 -29.59 -2.44
N LEU A 155 8.91 -29.12 -2.32
CA LEU A 155 10.10 -29.92 -2.61
C LEU A 155 10.22 -31.13 -1.69
N THR A 156 9.86 -30.97 -0.41
CA THR A 156 9.85 -32.08 0.55
C THR A 156 8.88 -33.18 0.09
N ILE A 157 7.70 -32.84 -0.41
CA ILE A 157 6.72 -33.81 -0.92
C ILE A 157 7.21 -34.43 -2.24
N LEU A 158 7.75 -33.63 -3.16
CA LEU A 158 8.14 -34.08 -4.49
C LEU A 158 9.39 -34.97 -4.47
N ASN A 159 10.38 -34.63 -3.64
CA ASN A 159 11.64 -35.35 -3.51
C ASN A 159 11.59 -36.53 -2.52
N ASP A 160 10.46 -36.73 -1.83
CA ASP A 160 10.29 -37.87 -0.91
C ASP A 160 10.19 -39.19 -1.71
N ASN A 161 11.24 -39.99 -1.67
CA ASN A 161 11.30 -41.27 -2.36
C ASN A 161 10.54 -42.40 -1.64
N THR A 162 10.00 -42.13 -0.45
CA THR A 162 9.27 -43.13 0.37
C THR A 162 7.78 -43.22 0.02
N ILE A 163 7.24 -42.20 -0.65
CA ILE A 163 5.81 -42.11 -0.99
C ILE A 163 5.54 -42.39 -2.47
N SER A 164 4.40 -43.04 -2.75
CA SER A 164 3.96 -43.35 -4.11
C SER A 164 3.68 -42.08 -4.92
N GLN A 165 3.79 -42.16 -6.24
CA GLN A 165 3.48 -41.05 -7.15
C GLN A 165 2.05 -40.51 -6.98
N GLU A 166 1.08 -41.38 -6.71
CA GLU A 166 -0.31 -40.97 -6.42
C GLU A 166 -0.43 -40.19 -5.11
N THR A 167 0.33 -40.59 -4.08
CA THR A 167 0.39 -39.88 -2.80
C THR A 167 1.06 -38.51 -2.98
N LYS A 168 2.11 -38.42 -3.80
CA LYS A 168 2.76 -37.14 -4.15
C LYS A 168 1.77 -36.20 -4.82
N VAL A 169 1.02 -36.68 -5.81
CA VAL A 169 -0.02 -35.88 -6.48
C VAL A 169 -1.08 -35.41 -5.48
N THR A 170 -1.55 -36.26 -4.59
CA THR A 170 -2.60 -35.91 -3.62
C THR A 170 -2.12 -34.88 -2.59
N LYS A 171 -0.94 -35.08 -2.01
CA LYS A 171 -0.34 -34.15 -1.04
C LYS A 171 -0.03 -32.80 -1.69
N THR A 172 0.55 -32.82 -2.89
CA THR A 172 0.89 -31.59 -3.64
C THR A 172 -0.36 -30.84 -4.08
N LYS A 173 -1.40 -31.56 -4.55
CA LYS A 173 -2.71 -30.98 -4.84
C LYS A 173 -3.27 -30.25 -3.62
N LYS A 174 -3.25 -30.88 -2.45
CA LYS A 174 -3.73 -30.24 -1.21
C LYS A 174 -2.94 -28.97 -0.88
N LEU A 175 -1.61 -29.00 -1.02
CA LEU A 175 -0.75 -27.84 -0.79
C LEU A 175 -1.06 -26.68 -1.75
N ILE A 176 -1.15 -26.98 -3.06
CA ILE A 176 -1.43 -25.98 -4.09
C ILE A 176 -2.82 -25.37 -3.90
N LEU A 177 -3.86 -26.19 -3.70
CA LEU A 177 -5.23 -25.71 -3.54
C LEU A 177 -5.42 -24.84 -2.28
N ALA A 178 -4.65 -25.10 -1.22
CA ALA A 178 -4.69 -24.27 -0.02
C ALA A 178 -4.09 -22.87 -0.24
N ASN A 179 -3.15 -22.74 -1.18
CA ASN A 179 -2.37 -21.53 -1.43
C ASN A 179 -2.81 -20.77 -2.70
N LEU A 180 -3.74 -21.30 -3.50
CA LEU A 180 -4.33 -20.62 -4.64
C LEU A 180 -5.67 -19.97 -4.29
N ASP A 181 -5.93 -18.79 -4.83
CA ASP A 181 -7.24 -18.14 -4.73
C ASP A 181 -8.15 -18.52 -5.92
N LEU A 182 -8.49 -19.80 -6.04
CA LEU A 182 -9.29 -20.30 -7.16
C LEU A 182 -10.62 -19.55 -7.37
N PRO A 183 -11.40 -19.20 -6.33
CA PRO A 183 -12.62 -18.42 -6.53
C PRO A 183 -12.36 -17.04 -7.09
N TRP A 184 -11.27 -16.37 -6.71
CA TRP A 184 -10.89 -15.09 -7.28
C TRP A 184 -10.40 -15.28 -8.72
N MET A 185 -9.50 -16.23 -8.97
CA MET A 185 -8.95 -16.52 -10.30
C MET A 185 -10.06 -16.82 -11.30
N ALA A 186 -11.02 -17.68 -10.95
CA ALA A 186 -12.18 -17.99 -11.77
C ALA A 186 -13.00 -16.72 -12.12
N LYS A 187 -13.18 -15.81 -11.16
CA LYS A 187 -13.90 -14.56 -11.41
C LYS A 187 -13.14 -13.61 -12.32
N VAL A 188 -11.81 -13.62 -12.28
CA VAL A 188 -10.96 -12.77 -13.14
C VAL A 188 -10.93 -13.32 -14.56
N THR A 189 -10.80 -14.64 -14.74
CA THR A 189 -10.75 -15.26 -16.06
C THR A 189 -12.08 -15.16 -16.83
N LEU A 190 -13.19 -14.88 -16.15
CA LEU A 190 -14.47 -14.55 -16.80
C LEU A 190 -14.51 -13.12 -17.37
N GLY A 191 -13.56 -12.25 -17.01
CA GLY A 191 -13.47 -10.88 -17.51
C GLY A 191 -14.77 -10.08 -17.38
N GLY A 192 -15.10 -9.31 -18.42
CA GLY A 192 -16.33 -8.52 -18.48
C GLY A 192 -17.63 -9.33 -18.43
N TYR A 193 -17.61 -10.58 -18.92
CA TYR A 193 -18.79 -11.48 -18.95
C TYR A 193 -19.25 -11.90 -17.56
N ARG A 194 -18.41 -11.76 -16.53
CA ARG A 194 -18.84 -11.97 -15.15
C ARG A 194 -20.11 -11.18 -14.79
N LYS A 195 -20.28 -9.97 -15.34
CA LYS A 195 -21.44 -9.11 -15.06
C LYS A 195 -22.73 -9.61 -15.70
N THR A 196 -22.64 -10.44 -16.74
CA THR A 196 -23.79 -10.96 -17.49
C THR A 196 -24.24 -12.34 -17.02
N LEU A 197 -23.40 -13.03 -16.24
CA LEU A 197 -23.66 -14.39 -15.75
C LEU A 197 -24.44 -14.38 -14.43
N THR A 198 -25.28 -15.40 -14.24
CA THR A 198 -25.99 -15.60 -12.97
C THR A 198 -25.04 -16.07 -11.87
N PRO A 199 -25.36 -15.86 -10.58
CA PRO A 199 -24.57 -16.40 -9.47
C PRO A 199 -24.37 -17.92 -9.55
N GLU A 200 -25.38 -18.65 -10.01
CA GLU A 200 -25.31 -20.11 -10.22
C GLU A 200 -24.32 -20.48 -11.33
N GLN A 201 -24.33 -19.76 -12.46
CA GLN A 201 -23.37 -19.95 -13.55
C GLN A 201 -21.94 -19.65 -13.08
N VAL A 202 -21.74 -18.57 -12.33
CA VAL A 202 -20.42 -18.24 -11.76
C VAL A 202 -19.95 -19.34 -10.79
N SER A 203 -20.85 -19.89 -9.97
CA SER A 203 -20.54 -21.01 -9.08
C SER A 203 -20.14 -22.27 -9.86
N LYS A 204 -20.95 -22.65 -10.87
CA LYS A 204 -20.70 -23.80 -11.74
C LYS A 204 -19.38 -23.67 -12.50
N PHE A 205 -19.07 -22.47 -13.00
CA PHE A 205 -17.80 -22.18 -13.64
C PHE A 205 -16.63 -22.27 -12.65
N THR A 206 -16.78 -21.71 -11.45
CA THR A 206 -15.73 -21.74 -10.42
C THR A 206 -15.37 -23.18 -10.04
N GLU A 207 -16.37 -24.05 -9.93
CA GLU A 207 -16.16 -25.49 -9.69
C GLU A 207 -15.42 -26.15 -10.87
N ALA A 208 -15.92 -25.99 -12.10
CA ALA A 208 -15.28 -26.55 -13.29
C ALA A 208 -13.83 -26.06 -13.48
N TYR A 209 -13.60 -24.77 -13.25
CA TYR A 209 -12.28 -24.16 -13.29
C TYR A 209 -11.35 -24.73 -12.21
N SER A 210 -11.85 -24.94 -10.99
CA SER A 210 -11.08 -25.55 -9.89
C SER A 210 -10.64 -26.97 -10.23
N HIS A 211 -11.51 -27.76 -10.87
CA HIS A 211 -11.18 -29.09 -11.37
C HIS A 211 -10.12 -29.05 -12.48
N TYR A 212 -10.30 -28.17 -13.47
CA TYR A 212 -9.36 -27.96 -14.57
C TYR A 212 -7.95 -27.62 -14.06
N VAL A 213 -7.86 -26.62 -13.18
CA VAL A 213 -6.60 -26.17 -12.58
C VAL A 213 -5.98 -27.29 -11.75
N SER A 214 -6.78 -27.99 -10.93
CA SER A 214 -6.29 -29.12 -10.13
C SER A 214 -5.67 -30.23 -10.98
N LYS A 215 -6.24 -30.54 -12.16
CA LYS A 215 -5.69 -31.57 -13.05
C LYS A 215 -4.42 -31.12 -13.74
N ALA A 216 -4.37 -29.87 -14.20
CA ALA A 216 -3.16 -29.30 -14.80
C ALA A 216 -1.97 -29.44 -13.85
N TYR A 217 -2.15 -29.13 -12.56
CA TYR A 217 -1.10 -29.31 -11.54
C TYR A 217 -0.74 -30.78 -11.28
N ALA A 218 -1.72 -31.69 -11.27
CA ALA A 218 -1.42 -33.11 -11.13
C ALA A 218 -0.52 -33.62 -12.26
N SER A 219 -0.68 -33.09 -13.47
CA SER A 219 0.21 -33.42 -14.59
C SER A 219 1.61 -32.82 -14.43
N LEU A 220 1.73 -31.59 -13.90
CA LEU A 220 3.03 -30.96 -13.63
C LEU A 220 3.83 -31.73 -12.59
N VAL A 221 3.18 -32.22 -11.53
CA VAL A 221 3.82 -33.04 -10.49
C VAL A 221 4.43 -34.32 -11.06
N LYS A 222 3.76 -34.97 -12.03
CA LYS A 222 4.26 -36.19 -12.67
C LYS A 222 5.49 -35.94 -13.54
N ASN A 223 5.60 -34.75 -14.12
CA ASN A 223 6.69 -34.35 -15.02
C ASN A 223 7.83 -33.62 -14.31
N TYR A 224 7.81 -33.60 -12.98
CA TYR A 224 8.88 -33.02 -12.17
C TYR A 224 10.08 -33.98 -12.12
N HIS A 225 11.27 -33.44 -12.33
CA HIS A 225 12.52 -34.20 -12.45
C HIS A 225 13.60 -33.72 -11.48
N GLY A 226 13.22 -33.10 -10.36
CA GLY A 226 14.17 -32.61 -9.35
C GLY A 226 14.65 -31.18 -9.56
N GLN A 227 13.92 -30.35 -10.33
CA GLN A 227 14.31 -28.96 -10.54
C GLN A 227 14.17 -28.14 -9.25
N GLU A 228 15.22 -27.44 -8.84
CA GLU A 228 15.20 -26.59 -7.65
C GLU A 228 14.99 -25.11 -8.04
N PRO A 229 13.84 -24.51 -7.70
CA PRO A 229 13.60 -23.10 -7.96
C PRO A 229 14.46 -22.23 -7.01
N LYS A 230 15.10 -21.20 -7.57
CA LYS A 230 15.82 -20.17 -6.81
C LYS A 230 14.98 -18.90 -6.77
N ILE A 231 14.67 -18.41 -5.57
CA ILE A 231 14.01 -17.11 -5.39
C ILE A 231 15.06 -16.02 -5.68
N LEU A 232 14.76 -15.14 -6.63
CA LEU A 232 15.65 -14.04 -7.01
C LEU A 232 15.31 -12.77 -6.23
N GLU A 233 14.03 -12.41 -6.22
CA GLU A 233 13.58 -11.10 -5.72
C GLU A 233 12.10 -11.13 -5.37
N VAL A 234 11.73 -10.43 -4.30
CA VAL A 234 10.34 -10.19 -3.88
C VAL A 234 10.10 -8.69 -3.80
N ASN A 235 9.24 -8.17 -4.67
CA ASN A 235 8.92 -6.75 -4.76
C ASN A 235 7.44 -6.50 -4.46
N SER A 236 7.13 -5.45 -3.70
CA SER A 236 5.76 -4.99 -3.57
C SER A 236 5.33 -4.27 -4.85
N VAL A 237 4.24 -4.72 -5.47
CA VAL A 237 3.66 -4.10 -6.67
C VAL A 237 2.67 -3.02 -6.29
N SER A 238 1.83 -3.33 -5.30
CA SER A 238 0.77 -2.44 -4.80
C SER A 238 0.43 -2.82 -3.35
N LYS A 239 -0.48 -2.09 -2.71
CA LYS A 239 -0.89 -2.38 -1.33
C LYS A 239 -1.49 -3.79 -1.24
N GLY A 240 -0.74 -4.71 -0.63
CA GLY A 240 -1.16 -6.11 -0.44
C GLY A 240 -0.88 -7.03 -1.62
N GLU A 241 -0.14 -6.58 -2.64
CA GLU A 241 0.25 -7.37 -3.80
C GLU A 241 1.76 -7.38 -3.98
N PHE A 242 2.31 -8.57 -4.23
CA PHE A 242 3.75 -8.82 -4.26
C PHE A 242 4.10 -9.65 -5.49
N MET A 243 5.17 -9.26 -6.17
CA MET A 243 5.75 -9.99 -7.29
C MET A 243 6.96 -10.76 -6.81
N VAL A 244 6.91 -12.07 -6.96
CA VAL A 244 7.96 -13.00 -6.56
C VAL A 244 8.63 -13.54 -7.81
N SER A 245 9.88 -13.17 -8.04
CA SER A 245 10.65 -13.63 -9.20
C SER A 245 11.44 -14.88 -8.83
N MET A 246 11.25 -15.95 -9.59
CA MET A 246 11.96 -17.22 -9.44
C MET A 246 12.71 -17.61 -10.72
N LEU A 247 13.80 -18.34 -10.53
CA LEU A 247 14.56 -18.98 -11.60
C LEU A 247 14.48 -20.49 -11.45
N ILE A 248 14.02 -21.18 -12.48
CA ILE A 248 13.97 -22.65 -12.52
C ILE A 248 14.98 -23.12 -13.56
N GLU A 249 15.98 -23.88 -13.14
CA GLU A 249 16.94 -24.49 -14.05
C GLU A 249 16.32 -25.75 -14.67
N THR A 250 16.14 -25.74 -15.99
CA THR A 250 15.62 -26.89 -16.74
C THR A 250 16.65 -27.43 -17.71
N ILE A 251 16.43 -28.64 -18.23
CA ILE A 251 17.28 -29.26 -19.26
C ILE A 251 17.37 -28.37 -20.53
N LYS A 252 16.32 -27.61 -20.84
CA LYS A 252 16.26 -26.71 -22.00
C LYS A 252 16.85 -25.32 -21.72
N GLY A 253 17.33 -25.06 -20.51
CA GLY A 253 17.85 -23.77 -20.07
C GLY A 253 17.06 -23.18 -18.88
N PRO A 254 17.54 -22.05 -18.33
CA PRO A 254 16.91 -21.40 -17.20
C PRO A 254 15.61 -20.68 -17.60
N ILE A 255 14.53 -20.96 -16.88
CA ILE A 255 13.21 -20.32 -17.08
C ILE A 255 12.97 -19.34 -15.93
N LYS A 256 12.72 -18.08 -16.26
CA LYS A 256 12.29 -17.07 -15.29
C LYS A 256 10.77 -17.10 -15.15
N VAL A 257 10.30 -17.33 -13.93
CA VAL A 257 8.88 -17.36 -13.59
C VAL A 257 8.61 -16.28 -12.56
N LYS A 258 7.56 -15.48 -12.76
CA LYS A 258 7.12 -14.49 -11.78
C LYS A 258 5.76 -14.90 -11.23
N TYR A 259 5.60 -14.85 -9.92
CA TYR A 259 4.34 -15.16 -9.24
C TYR A 259 3.76 -13.88 -8.64
N LEU A 260 2.48 -13.63 -8.89
CA LEU A 260 1.73 -12.57 -8.21
C LEU A 260 1.09 -13.15 -6.95
N VAL A 261 1.50 -12.67 -5.79
CA VAL A 261 0.98 -13.07 -4.48
C VAL A 261 0.15 -11.93 -3.91
N ARG A 262 -1.07 -12.23 -3.46
CA ARG A 262 -2.01 -11.24 -2.93
C ARG A 262 -2.40 -11.58 -1.50
N LYS A 263 -2.58 -10.55 -0.68
CA LYS A 263 -3.15 -10.66 0.67
C LYS A 263 -4.67 -10.71 0.57
N VAL A 264 -5.29 -11.80 1.03
CA VAL A 264 -6.73 -12.06 0.81
C VAL A 264 -7.63 -11.32 1.81
N ASN A 265 -7.21 -11.19 3.08
CA ASN A 265 -7.97 -10.47 4.11
C ASN A 265 -7.06 -9.45 4.83
N GLU A 266 -7.50 -8.19 4.92
CA GLU A 266 -6.77 -7.14 5.66
C GLU A 266 -6.99 -7.20 7.19
N THR A 267 -8.01 -7.92 7.67
CA THR A 267 -8.53 -7.86 9.06
C THR A 267 -8.08 -8.97 10.02
N ASP A 268 -7.41 -10.03 9.55
CA ASP A 268 -6.92 -11.11 10.42
C ASP A 268 -5.46 -10.92 10.80
N SER A 269 -5.15 -11.17 12.07
CA SER A 269 -3.78 -11.14 12.65
C SER A 269 -2.83 -12.18 12.05
N HIS A 270 -3.33 -13.09 11.20
CA HIS A 270 -2.53 -14.02 10.39
C HIS A 270 -2.69 -13.61 8.92
N ALA A 271 -1.65 -13.03 8.34
CA ALA A 271 -1.67 -12.60 6.94
C ALA A 271 -1.88 -13.83 6.02
N ASN A 272 -3.08 -13.95 5.46
CA ASN A 272 -3.42 -15.03 4.53
C ASN A 272 -3.03 -14.61 3.11
N PHE A 273 -1.86 -15.06 2.66
CA PHE A 273 -1.37 -14.83 1.32
C PHE A 273 -1.82 -15.95 0.40
N LYS A 274 -2.14 -15.60 -0.85
CA LYS A 274 -2.44 -16.56 -1.90
C LYS A 274 -1.79 -16.19 -3.20
N VAL A 275 -1.28 -17.20 -3.91
CA VAL A 275 -0.82 -17.06 -5.28
C VAL A 275 -2.03 -16.82 -6.16
N SER A 276 -1.97 -15.72 -6.90
CA SER A 276 -3.07 -15.21 -7.71
C SER A 276 -2.76 -15.26 -9.20
N ASP A 277 -1.50 -15.19 -9.63
CA ASP A 277 -1.15 -15.33 -11.05
C ASP A 277 0.27 -15.92 -11.21
N ILE A 278 0.51 -16.52 -12.37
CA ILE A 278 1.80 -17.05 -12.78
C ILE A 278 2.14 -16.42 -14.13
N ILE A 279 3.30 -15.75 -14.20
CA ILE A 279 3.79 -15.07 -15.39
C ILE A 279 5.06 -15.78 -15.84
N THR A 280 5.00 -16.41 -17.00
CA THR A 280 6.12 -17.11 -17.63
C THR A 280 6.44 -16.45 -18.96
N GLU A 281 7.73 -16.18 -19.23
CA GLU A 281 8.16 -15.59 -20.51
C GLU A 281 7.48 -14.24 -20.83
N GLY A 282 7.05 -13.51 -19.79
CA GLY A 282 6.34 -12.23 -19.93
C GLY A 282 4.84 -12.36 -20.17
N ILE A 283 4.29 -13.57 -20.24
CA ILE A 283 2.87 -13.83 -20.47
C ILE A 283 2.21 -14.24 -19.15
N SER A 284 1.17 -13.51 -18.75
CA SER A 284 0.32 -13.86 -17.61
C SER A 284 -0.60 -15.03 -17.98
N LEU A 285 -0.62 -16.05 -17.12
CA LEU A 285 -1.49 -17.20 -17.29
C LEU A 285 -2.95 -16.79 -17.19
N ILE A 286 -3.31 -15.95 -16.21
CA ILE A 286 -4.70 -15.50 -16.04
C ILE A 286 -5.17 -14.68 -17.22
N LEU A 287 -4.36 -13.75 -17.73
CA LEU A 287 -4.76 -12.95 -18.89
C LEU A 287 -4.89 -13.81 -20.16
N SER A 288 -4.01 -14.81 -20.33
CA SER A 288 -4.14 -15.77 -21.43
C SER A 288 -5.44 -16.57 -21.31
N GLN A 289 -5.77 -17.05 -20.12
CA GLN A 289 -7.02 -17.78 -19.86
C GLN A 289 -8.25 -16.89 -20.04
N GLU A 290 -8.20 -15.64 -19.60
CA GLU A 290 -9.26 -14.67 -19.83
C GLU A 290 -9.52 -14.49 -21.33
N SER A 291 -8.45 -14.29 -22.12
CA SER A 291 -8.58 -14.15 -23.57
C SER A 291 -9.17 -15.41 -24.22
N GLU A 292 -8.78 -16.61 -23.79
CA GLU A 292 -9.32 -17.86 -24.31
C GLU A 292 -10.81 -18.02 -23.95
N PHE A 293 -11.16 -17.81 -22.68
CA PHE A 293 -12.51 -18.05 -22.19
C PHE A 293 -13.50 -17.00 -22.71
N THR A 294 -13.10 -15.73 -22.78
CA THR A 294 -13.93 -14.67 -23.36
C THR A 294 -14.18 -14.89 -24.84
N SER A 295 -13.19 -15.42 -25.59
CA SER A 295 -13.39 -15.84 -26.98
C SER A 295 -14.44 -16.95 -27.09
N ILE A 296 -14.36 -17.99 -26.25
CA ILE A 296 -15.37 -19.07 -26.23
C ILE A 296 -16.75 -18.54 -25.84
N LEU A 297 -16.84 -17.67 -24.83
CA LEU A 297 -18.10 -17.07 -24.39
C LEU A 297 -18.74 -16.23 -25.50
N SER A 298 -17.95 -15.46 -26.23
CA SER A 298 -18.44 -14.62 -27.33
C SER A 298 -18.93 -15.43 -28.54
N CYS A 299 -18.25 -16.54 -28.86
CA CYS A 299 -18.52 -17.32 -30.06
C CYS A 299 -19.53 -18.46 -29.84
N ARG A 300 -19.44 -19.15 -28.69
CA ARG A 300 -20.17 -20.40 -28.41
C ARG A 300 -21.03 -20.35 -27.15
N GLY A 301 -20.93 -19.30 -26.34
CA GLY A 301 -21.70 -19.14 -25.11
C GLY A 301 -21.15 -19.92 -23.90
N PHE A 302 -21.88 -19.83 -22.79
CA PHE A 302 -21.45 -20.33 -21.48
C PHE A 302 -21.35 -21.85 -21.39
N ASP A 303 -22.33 -22.58 -21.92
CA ASP A 303 -22.34 -24.05 -21.83
C ASP A 303 -21.15 -24.66 -22.56
N ALA A 304 -20.76 -24.08 -23.68
CA ALA A 304 -19.62 -24.51 -24.45
C ALA A 304 -18.28 -24.24 -23.73
N LEU A 305 -18.19 -23.20 -22.90
CA LEU A 305 -17.04 -22.96 -22.04
C LEU A 305 -16.93 -24.03 -20.95
N ILE A 306 -18.06 -24.37 -20.31
CA ILE A 306 -18.10 -25.43 -19.29
C ILE A 306 -17.70 -26.77 -19.90
N GLU A 307 -18.24 -27.13 -21.07
CA GLU A 307 -17.88 -28.36 -21.77
C GLU A 307 -16.37 -28.42 -22.08
N GLU A 308 -15.78 -27.31 -22.53
CA GLU A 308 -14.34 -27.21 -22.81
C GLU A 308 -13.51 -27.46 -21.54
N LEU A 309 -13.88 -26.82 -20.42
CA LEU A 309 -13.21 -27.00 -19.15
C LEU A 309 -13.35 -28.43 -18.64
N THR A 310 -14.53 -29.05 -18.77
CA THR A 310 -14.75 -30.44 -18.36
C THR A 310 -13.94 -31.42 -19.21
N LYS A 311 -13.75 -31.17 -20.52
CA LYS A 311 -12.89 -31.99 -21.39
C LYS A 311 -11.41 -31.91 -21.03
N LYS A 312 -10.96 -30.71 -20.62
CA LYS A 312 -9.56 -30.46 -20.22
C LYS A 312 -9.27 -30.85 -18.76
N SER A 313 -10.32 -30.89 -17.92
CA SER A 313 -10.35 -31.50 -16.58
C SER A 313 -10.35 -33.03 -16.66
#